data_AF-A0A5E4C4J1-F1
#
_entry.id   AF-A0A5E4C4J1-F1
#
_cell.length_a   1.000
_cell.length_b   1.000
_cell.length_c   1.000
_cell.angle_alpha   90.00
_cell.angle_beta   90.00
_cell.angle_gamma   90.00
#
_symmetry.space_group_name_H-M   'P 1'
#
loop_
_entity.id
_entity.type
_entity.pdbx_description
1 polymer ?
#
loop_
_entity_poly.entity_id
_entity_poly.type
_entity_poly.pdbx_seq_one_letter_code
_entity_poly.pdbx_strand_id
1 'polypeptide(L)' 'QVPEEAAKLCAEEIKAASYVECSALTQKNLKEVFDAAIMAGIQHADSQQQPRKCKSRTPDKVRDLSRSWWRKSCCLA' A
#
# COMPACT_ATOMS: atom_id res chain seq x y z
N GLN A 1 -26.64 -4.14 20.16
CA GLN A 1 -26.23 -3.79 18.78
C GLN A 1 -25.92 -2.30 18.77
N VAL A 2 -24.81 -1.89 18.16
CA VAL A 2 -24.40 -0.47 18.09
C VAL A 2 -25.25 0.22 17.01
N PRO A 3 -25.73 1.46 17.22
CA PRO A 3 -26.42 2.21 16.17
C PRO A 3 -25.49 2.41 14.96
N GLU A 4 -26.00 2.17 13.75
CA GLU A 4 -25.21 2.25 12.51
C GLU A 4 -24.53 3.61 12.34
N GLU A 5 -25.26 4.69 12.62
CA GLU A 5 -24.74 6.05 12.54
C GLU A 5 -23.58 6.31 13.51
N ALA A 6 -23.66 5.78 14.74
CA ALA A 6 -22.56 5.92 15.69
C ALA A 6 -21.30 5.16 15.24
N ALA A 7 -21.47 3.99 14.63
CA ALA A 7 -20.36 3.21 14.11
C ALA A 7 -19.70 3.87 12.89
N LYS A 8 -20.51 4.44 11.97
CA LYS A 8 -20.02 5.23 10.84
C LYS A 8 -19.23 6.46 11.30
N LEU A 9 -19.77 7.23 12.25
CA LEU A 9 -19.09 8.39 12.81
C LEU A 9 -17.73 8.01 13.42
N CYS A 10 -17.66 6.90 14.16
CA CYS A 10 -16.40 6.42 14.72
C CYS A 10 -15.40 6.01 13.61
N ALA A 11 -15.87 5.35 12.55
CA ALA A 11 -15.02 4.99 11.41
C ALA A 11 -14.45 6.23 10.70
N GLU A 12 -15.25 7.28 10.53
CA GLU A 12 -14.80 8.57 9.99
C GLU A 12 -13.77 9.24 10.89
N GLU A 13 -14.01 9.27 12.20
CA GLU A 13 -13.12 9.88 13.19
C GLU A 13 -11.70 9.28 13.16
N ILE A 14 -11.60 7.95 13.04
CA ILE A 14 -10.32 7.24 12.95
C ILE A 14 -9.77 7.14 11.52
N LYS A 15 -10.46 7.71 10.52
CA LYS A 15 -10.13 7.62 9.09
C LYS A 15 -10.01 6.17 8.60
N ALA A 16 -10.90 5.29 9.07
CA ALA A 16 -11.00 3.93 8.55
C ALA A 16 -11.48 3.94 7.08
N ALA A 17 -11.16 2.88 6.34
CA ALA A 17 -11.57 2.75 4.95
C ALA A 17 -13.10 2.62 4.82
N SER A 18 -13.75 1.86 5.70
CA SER A 18 -15.20 1.72 5.78
C SER A 18 -15.64 1.05 7.10
N TYR A 19 -16.93 1.14 7.41
CA TYR A 19 -17.60 0.32 8.43
C TYR A 19 -18.58 -0.65 7.76
N VAL A 20 -18.55 -1.92 8.17
CA VAL A 20 -19.48 -2.97 7.70
C VAL A 20 -19.88 -3.82 8.91
N GLU A 21 -21.18 -3.81 9.26
CA GLU A 21 -21.73 -4.73 10.24
C GLU A 21 -21.80 -6.15 9.65
N CYS A 22 -21.34 -7.17 10.36
CA CYS A 22 -21.46 -8.56 9.90
C CYS A 22 -21.81 -9.53 11.04
N SER A 23 -22.37 -10.68 10.67
CA SER A 23 -22.64 -11.79 11.59
C SER A 23 -22.13 -13.09 10.98
N ALA A 24 -21.10 -13.67 11.57
CA ALA A 24 -20.56 -14.95 11.13
C ALA A 24 -21.57 -16.10 11.33
N LEU A 25 -22.36 -16.04 12.41
CA LEU A 25 -23.36 -17.07 12.74
C LEU A 25 -24.46 -17.18 11.67
N THR A 26 -24.96 -16.03 11.20
CA THR A 26 -26.03 -15.97 10.19
C THR A 26 -25.49 -15.72 8.78
N GLN A 27 -24.17 -15.63 8.63
CA GLN A 27 -23.47 -15.30 7.39
C GLN A 27 -23.90 -13.96 6.76
N LYS A 28 -24.45 -13.04 7.56
CA LYS A 28 -24.87 -11.71 7.09
C LYS A 28 -23.62 -10.85 6.83
N ASN A 29 -23.55 -10.26 5.64
CA ASN A 29 -22.49 -9.35 5.18
C ASN A 29 -21.06 -9.94 5.25
N LEU A 30 -20.92 -11.26 5.34
CA LEU A 30 -19.60 -11.89 5.47
C LEU A 30 -18.75 -11.67 4.23
N LYS A 31 -19.32 -11.85 3.02
CA LYS A 31 -18.64 -11.57 1.75
C LYS A 31 -18.25 -10.09 1.62
N GLU A 32 -19.16 -9.19 1.99
CA GLU A 32 -18.97 -7.75 1.86
C GLU A 32 -17.81 -7.23 2.71
N VAL A 33 -17.63 -7.77 3.93
CA VAL A 33 -16.47 -7.44 4.78
C VAL A 33 -15.14 -7.73 4.08
N PHE A 34 -15.06 -8.85 3.36
CA PHE A 34 -13.85 -9.23 2.63
C PHE A 34 -13.67 -8.45 1.33
N ASP A 35 -14.74 -8.24 0.57
CA ASP A 35 -14.69 -7.44 -0.66
C ASP A 35 -14.20 -6.01 -0.37
N ALA A 36 -14.74 -5.38 0.69
CA ALA A 36 -14.34 -4.04 1.12
C ALA A 36 -12.87 -3.99 1.53
N ALA A 37 -12.38 -4.98 2.28
CA ALA A 37 -10.98 -5.06 2.69
C ALA A 37 -10.03 -5.24 1.50
N ILE A 38 -10.39 -6.10 0.54
CA ILE A 38 -9.60 -6.33 -0.69
C ILE A 38 -9.53 -5.04 -1.52
N MET A 39 -10.68 -4.40 -1.76
CA MET A 39 -10.73 -3.14 -2.50
C MET A 39 -9.91 -2.04 -1.83
N ALA A 40 -10.04 -1.89 -0.50
CA ALA A 40 -9.25 -0.93 0.26
C ALA A 40 -7.73 -1.21 0.12
N GLY A 41 -7.34 -2.48 0.13
CA GLY A 41 -5.95 -2.90 -0.11
C GLY A 41 -5.43 -2.52 -1.50
N ILE A 42 -6.23 -2.74 -2.55
CA ILE A 42 -5.90 -2.37 -3.94
C ILE A 42 -5.77 -0.85 -4.07
N GLN A 43 -6.76 -0.09 -3.60
CA GLN A 43 -6.75 1.37 -3.63
C GLN A 43 -5.56 1.95 -2.85
N HIS A 44 -5.24 1.36 -1.70
CA HIS A 44 -4.05 1.74 -0.94
C HIS A 44 -2.78 1.47 -1.75
N ALA A 45 -2.64 0.30 -2.38
CA ALA A 45 -1.48 -0.02 -3.21
C ALA A 45 -1.34 0.95 -4.40
N ASP A 46 -2.44 1.29 -5.09
CA ASP A 46 -2.42 2.23 -6.22
C ASP A 46 -2.10 3.66 -5.78
N SER A 47 -2.61 4.10 -4.62
CA SER A 47 -2.28 5.42 -4.06
C SER A 47 -0.79 5.57 -3.73
N GLN A 48 -0.11 4.46 -3.37
CA GLN A 48 1.34 4.43 -3.11
C GLN A 48 2.19 4.30 -4.39
N GLN A 49 1.58 4.06 -5.55
CA GLN A 49 2.26 3.98 -6.85
C GLN A 49 2.50 5.36 -7.51
N GLN A 50 2.01 6.46 -6.94
CA GLN A 50 2.62 7.78 -7.14
C GLN A 50 4.11 7.65 -6.81
N PRO A 51 5.06 8.13 -7.64
CA PRO A 51 6.41 7.58 -7.77
C PRO A 51 7.25 7.68 -6.49
N ARG A 52 6.99 6.79 -5.54
CA ARG A 52 8.00 6.22 -4.68
C ARG A 52 8.81 5.36 -5.62
N LYS A 53 9.80 5.98 -6.29
CA LYS A 53 10.96 5.26 -6.81
C LYS A 53 11.24 4.19 -5.78
N CYS A 54 11.05 2.93 -6.18
CA CYS A 54 11.63 1.80 -5.51
C CYS A 54 13.10 2.19 -5.36
N LYS A 55 13.48 2.70 -4.18
CA LYS A 55 14.87 2.76 -3.80
C LYS A 55 15.18 1.30 -3.57
N SER A 56 15.46 0.60 -4.66
CA SER A 56 16.30 -0.58 -4.61
C SER A 56 17.40 -0.22 -3.62
N ARG A 57 17.56 -1.05 -2.59
CA ARG A 57 18.74 -1.02 -1.73
C ARG A 57 19.96 -1.44 -2.56
N THR A 58 20.25 -0.75 -3.66
CA THR A 58 21.57 -0.75 -4.25
C THR A 58 22.38 0.25 -3.44
N PRO A 59 23.37 -0.18 -2.65
CA PRO A 59 24.25 0.76 -1.97
C PRO A 59 24.92 1.62 -3.03
N ASP A 60 24.89 2.93 -2.85
CA ASP A 60 25.37 3.95 -3.81
C ASP A 60 26.79 3.64 -4.35
N LYS A 61 27.58 2.92 -3.56
CA LYS A 61 28.89 2.33 -3.87
C LYS A 61 28.94 1.53 -5.18
N VAL A 62 27.90 0.79 -5.57
CA VAL A 62 27.92 -0.01 -6.83
C VAL A 62 27.89 0.88 -8.08
N ARG A 63 27.29 2.07 -7.98
CA ARG A 63 27.23 3.06 -9.07
C ARG A 63 28.56 3.78 -9.23
N ASP A 64 29.31 3.95 -8.14
CA ASP A 64 30.64 4.56 -8.12
C ASP A 64 31.72 3.63 -8.70
N LEU A 65 31.63 2.34 -8.38
CA LEU A 65 32.45 1.28 -8.99
C LEU A 65 32.25 1.21 -10.51
N SER A 66 31.01 1.33 -10.99
CA SER A 66 30.67 1.36 -12.41
C SER A 66 31.27 2.60 -13.12
N ARG A 67 31.14 3.80 -12.54
CA ARG A 67 31.77 5.01 -13.10
C ARG A 67 33.29 4.94 -13.12
N SER A 68 33.90 4.40 -12.07
CA SER A 68 35.36 4.26 -11.97
C SER A 68 35.92 3.23 -12.95
N TRP A 69 35.18 2.16 -13.25
CA TRP A 69 35.57 1.16 -14.24
C TRP A 69 35.42 1.68 -15.68
N TRP A 70 34.35 2.42 -15.97
CA TRP A 70 34.14 3.04 -17.28
C TRP A 70 35.17 4.15 -17.58
N ARG A 71 35.55 4.95 -16.56
CA ARG A 71 36.68 5.90 -16.70
C ARG A 71 38.01 5.21 -17.00
N LYS A 72 38.23 4.02 -16.44
CA LYS A 72 39.42 3.20 -16.74
C LYS A 72 39.36 2.53 -18.13
N SER A 73 38.17 2.27 -18.66
CA SER A 73 37.99 1.63 -19.97
C SER A 73 37.92 2.61 -21.15
N CYS A 74 37.83 3.92 -20.91
CA CYS A 74 37.78 4.96 -21.96
C CYS A 74 39.13 5.67 -22.20
N CYS A 75 40.26 5.14 -21.72
CA CYS A 75 41.60 5.69 -22.02
C CYS A 75 42.36 4.89 -23.09
N LEU A 76 41.65 4.27 -24.02
CA LEU A 76 42.20 3.52 -25.18
C LEU A 76 41.74 4.11 -26.52
N ALA A 77 41.68 5.44 -26.62
CA ALA A 77 41.61 6.18 -27.88
C ALA A 77 42.49 7.44 -27.77
#